data_AF-M0GIG6-F1
#
_entry.id   AF-M0GIG6-F1
#
_cell.length_a   1.000
_cell.length_b   1.000
_cell.length_c   1.000
_cell.angle_alpha   90.00
_cell.angle_beta   90.00
_cell.angle_gamma   90.00
#
_symmetry.space_group_name_H-M   'P 1'
#
loop_
_entity.id
_entity.type
_entity.pdbx_description
1 polymer ?
#
loop_
_entity_poly.entity_id
_entity_poly.type
_entity_poly.pdbx_seq_one_letter_code
_entity_poly.pdbx_strand_id
1 'polypeptide(L)' 'MGSHGSVREWFIQFVQYYNFQRPHQALDGRTPVEEVTN' A
#
# COMPACT_ATOMS: atom_id res chain seq x y z
N MET A 1 -9.32 -14.73 -18.04
CA MET A 1 -9.54 -13.38 -17.48
C MET A 1 -10.03 -13.55 -16.05
N GLY A 2 -9.57 -12.67 -15.16
CA GLY A 2 -9.33 -12.92 -13.73
C GLY A 2 -10.44 -13.62 -12.94
N SER A 3 -10.05 -14.66 -12.20
CA SER A 3 -10.91 -15.25 -11.17
C SER A 3 -10.92 -14.33 -9.94
N HIS A 4 -11.95 -14.45 -9.11
CA HIS A 4 -12.12 -13.65 -7.89
C HIS A 4 -10.91 -13.71 -6.94
N GLY A 5 -10.14 -14.81 -6.99
CA GLY A 5 -8.87 -14.96 -6.27
C GLY A 5 -7.78 -14.00 -6.75
N SER A 6 -7.72 -13.70 -8.06
CA SER A 6 -6.75 -12.77 -8.63
C SER A 6 -7.00 -11.32 -8.20
N VAL A 7 -8.26 -10.92 -8.03
CA VAL A 7 -8.62 -9.56 -7.57
C VAL A 7 -8.26 -9.38 -6.09
N ARG A 8 -8.58 -10.37 -5.26
CA ARG A 8 -8.21 -10.35 -3.84
C ARG A 8 -6.69 -10.25 -3.66
N GLU A 9 -5.94 -11.05 -4.40
CA GLU A 9 -4.48 -11.04 -4.31
C GLU A 9 -3.90 -9.70 -4.78
N TRP A 10 -4.45 -9.13 -5.84
CA TRP A 10 -4.07 -7.80 -6.32
C TRP A 10 -4.31 -6.73 -5.25
N PHE A 11 -5.45 -6.76 -4.57
CA PHE A 11 -5.74 -5.80 -3.50
C PHE A 11 -4.77 -5.94 -2.32
N ILE A 12 -4.41 -7.16 -1.92
CA ILE A 12 -3.43 -7.38 -0.85
C ILE A 12 -2.08 -6.77 -1.24
N GLN A 13 -1.61 -7.07 -2.45
CA GLN A 13 -0.36 -6.52 -2.98
C GLN A 13 -0.40 -4.99 -3.06
N PHE A 14 -1.52 -4.43 -3.52
CA PHE A 14 -1.70 -2.99 -3.61
C PHE A 14 -1.63 -2.31 -2.25
N VAL A 15 -2.37 -2.83 -1.25
CA VAL A 15 -2.39 -2.28 0.12
C VAL A 15 -1.00 -2.36 0.75
N GLN A 16 -0.29 -3.49 0.57
CA GLN A 16 1.08 -3.64 1.07
C GLN A 16 2.03 -2.63 0.42
N TYR A 17 2.00 -2.52 -0.90
CA TYR A 17 2.84 -1.57 -1.63
C TYR A 17 2.58 -0.12 -1.20
N TYR A 18 1.31 0.29 -1.14
CA TYR A 18 0.94 1.67 -0.84
C TYR A 18 1.30 2.06 0.60
N ASN A 19 1.01 1.19 1.57
CA ASN A 19 1.17 1.52 2.98
C ASN A 19 2.60 1.44 3.47
N PHE A 20 3.45 0.58 2.89
CA PHE A 20 4.78 0.28 3.44
C PHE A 20 5.95 0.63 2.54
N GLN A 21 5.74 0.79 1.22
CA GLN A 21 6.84 0.95 0.28
C GLN A 21 6.81 2.26 -0.49
N ARG A 22 5.66 2.94 -0.53
CA ARG A 22 5.50 4.15 -1.31
C ARG A 22 5.60 5.38 -0.41
N PRO A 23 6.76 6.05 -0.39
CA PRO A 23 6.91 7.33 0.31
C PRO A 23 6.06 8.40 -0.39
N HIS A 24 5.40 9.24 0.40
CA HIS A 24 4.52 10.29 -0.11
C HIS A 24 5.10 11.67 0.19
N GLN A 25 5.17 12.54 -0.82
CA GLN A 25 5.62 13.93 -0.62
C GLN A 25 4.73 14.69 0.36
N ALA A 26 3.43 14.37 0.41
CA ALA A 26 2.51 14.93 1.39
C ALA A 26 2.75 14.45 2.84
N LEU A 27 3.53 13.38 3.02
CA LEU A 27 3.89 12.81 4.33
C LEU A 27 5.38 13.04 4.64
N ASP A 28 5.98 14.10 4.11
CA ASP A 28 7.42 14.39 4.25
C ASP A 28 8.32 13.26 3.73
N GLY A 29 7.87 12.53 2.72
CA GLY A 29 8.58 11.38 2.18
C GLY A 29 8.46 10.11 3.03
N ARG A 30 7.61 10.10 4.05
CA ARG A 30 7.29 8.89 4.84
C ARG A 30 6.21 8.06 4.15
N THR A 31 6.18 6.78 4.48
CA THR A 31 5.07 5.90 4.10
C THR A 31 3.87 6.12 5.03
N PRO A 32 2.65 5.74 4.61
CA PRO A 32 1.47 5.88 5.46
C PRO A 32 1.62 5.20 6.83
N VAL A 33 2.27 4.04 6.89
CA VAL A 33 2.48 3.35 8.18
C VAL A 33 3.45 4.10 9.08
N GLU A 34 4.50 4.68 8.52
CA GLU A 34 5.48 5.46 9.29
C GLU A 34 4.88 6.75 9.85
N GLU A 35 3.95 7.37 9.14
CA GLU A 35 3.20 8.50 9.68
C GLU A 35 2.34 8.07 10.86
N VAL A 36 1.48 7.05 10.72
CA VAL A 36 0.57 6.61 11.80
C VAL A 36 1.31 6.10 13.05
N THR A 37 2.57 5.67 12.92
CA THR A 37 3.36 5.10 14.02
C THR A 37 4.24 6.14 14.75
N ASN A 38 4.30 7.39 14.25
CA ASN A 38 4.99 8.50 14.94
C ASN A 38 4.12 9.15 16.02
#